data_AF-A0A523MBY9-F1
#
_entry.id   AF-A0A523MBY9-F1
#
_cell.length_a   1.000
_cell.length_b   1.000
_cell.length_c   1.000
_cell.angle_alpha   90.00
_cell.angle_beta   90.00
_cell.angle_gamma   90.00
#
_symmetry.space_group_name_H-M   'P 1'
#
loop_
_entity.id
_entity.type
_entity.pdbx_description
1 polymer ?
#
loop_
_entity_poly.entity_id
_entity_poly.type
_entity_poly.pdbx_seq_one_letter_code
_entity_poly.pdbx_strand_id
1 'polypeptide(L)'
;MLNRRTLLLNIAASATSILPWHNLTAEPAPDALTDPIRLLEAYQRLSGSFDDRLIIWWMRGTRYGVVNAKSTALYGMEVGMFHRWYQQPDGNFKAAFFELTYYTDLNTGELLREFANPYTGEKNKVRHVRLGPEIRNLTTAGLTSPDNPMVHAYRSNLGPAVTSAERVWIPTSVEATIKFPKPAAPTILLNIYTTVQGSLADAFNQKLVSAPCTFEFHNILKWEPWMQMGDHPGHMMSTASGRKMESVDELPANYMTMASEVHSKYIADPIATLEKYASQLRQANK
;
A
#
# COMPACT_ATOMS: atom_id res chain seq x y z
N MET A 1 72.22 9.03 -42.71
CA MET A 1 72.04 8.99 -44.18
C MET A 1 70.92 8.00 -44.49
N LEU A 2 69.87 8.46 -45.21
CA LEU A 2 68.89 7.75 -46.09
C LEU A 2 68.29 6.38 -45.66
N ASN A 3 67.01 6.02 -45.89
CA ASN A 3 65.86 6.67 -46.53
C ASN A 3 64.56 5.87 -46.30
N ARG A 4 63.43 6.48 -46.68
CA ARG A 4 62.03 5.99 -46.74
C ARG A 4 61.77 4.95 -47.88
N ARG A 5 60.64 4.22 -47.75
CA ARG A 5 59.88 3.34 -48.71
C ARG A 5 60.30 1.86 -48.64
N THR A 6 59.44 0.90 -48.23
CA THR A 6 58.31 0.28 -48.98
C THR A 6 57.54 -0.62 -47.97
N LEU A 7 56.28 -0.38 -47.59
CA LEU A 7 55.00 -0.72 -48.24
C LEU A 7 54.59 -2.23 -48.20
N LEU A 8 53.54 -2.49 -47.39
CA LEU A 8 52.43 -3.47 -47.47
C LEU A 8 52.55 -4.94 -47.01
N LEU A 9 51.67 -5.22 -46.02
CA LEU A 9 50.75 -6.36 -45.85
C LEU A 9 51.31 -7.79 -45.74
N ASN A 10 51.18 -8.38 -44.53
CA ASN A 10 50.10 -9.35 -44.31
C ASN A 10 49.79 -9.58 -42.82
N ILE A 11 48.52 -9.89 -42.61
CA ILE A 11 47.73 -9.99 -41.38
C ILE A 11 48.15 -11.18 -40.51
N ALA A 12 48.26 -10.97 -39.19
CA ALA A 12 47.80 -11.95 -38.19
C ALA A 12 47.49 -11.23 -36.87
N ALA A 13 46.23 -11.36 -36.46
CA ALA A 13 45.61 -10.65 -35.35
C ALA A 13 45.88 -11.33 -33.99
N SER A 14 46.13 -10.54 -32.95
CA SER A 14 45.78 -10.87 -31.56
C SER A 14 45.66 -9.57 -30.75
N ALA A 15 44.59 -8.80 -30.98
CA ALA A 15 44.19 -7.76 -30.04
C ALA A 15 43.35 -8.43 -28.94
N THR A 16 43.97 -8.73 -27.79
CA THR A 16 43.25 -9.03 -26.55
C THR A 16 42.56 -7.74 -26.10
N SER A 17 41.31 -7.57 -26.52
CA SER A 17 40.40 -6.60 -25.94
C SER A 17 40.04 -7.05 -24.53
N ILE A 18 40.45 -6.24 -23.56
CA ILE A 18 39.92 -6.28 -22.19
C ILE A 18 38.44 -5.91 -22.32
N LEU A 19 37.56 -6.90 -22.24
CA LEU A 19 36.13 -6.67 -22.09
C LEU A 19 35.90 -6.06 -20.69
N PRO A 20 35.24 -4.90 -20.57
CA PRO A 20 34.80 -4.45 -19.26
C PRO A 20 33.71 -5.41 -18.79
N TRP A 21 33.93 -6.07 -17.65
CA TRP A 21 32.87 -6.71 -16.88
C TRP A 21 31.92 -5.63 -16.37
N HIS A 22 30.98 -5.23 -17.21
CA HIS A 22 29.68 -4.79 -16.75
C HIS A 22 28.73 -5.95 -16.98
N ASN A 23 28.43 -6.71 -15.93
CA ASN A 23 27.17 -7.44 -15.86
C ASN A 23 26.06 -6.38 -15.78
N LEU A 24 25.73 -5.76 -16.91
CA LEU A 24 24.45 -5.10 -17.10
C LEU A 24 23.44 -6.25 -17.17
N THR A 25 22.85 -6.57 -16.02
CA THR A 25 21.51 -7.16 -16.05
C THR A 25 20.66 -6.20 -16.88
N ALA A 26 20.21 -6.65 -18.06
CA ALA A 26 19.38 -5.84 -18.94
C ALA A 26 18.27 -5.20 -18.11
N GLU A 27 18.13 -3.87 -18.18
CA GLU A 27 17.01 -3.20 -17.54
C GLU A 27 15.72 -3.85 -18.05
N PRO A 28 14.80 -4.22 -17.15
CA PRO A 28 13.51 -4.76 -17.56
C PRO A 28 12.83 -3.73 -18.47
N ALA A 29 12.48 -4.15 -19.69
CA ALA A 29 11.80 -3.27 -20.63
C ALA A 29 10.48 -2.75 -20.01
N PRO A 30 10.14 -1.45 -20.15
CA PRO A 30 8.89 -0.88 -19.63
C PRO A 30 7.63 -1.67 -20.03
N ASP A 31 7.65 -2.33 -21.20
CA ASP A 31 6.56 -3.18 -21.69
C ASP A 31 6.29 -4.41 -20.82
N ALA A 32 7.23 -4.82 -19.96
CA ALA A 32 7.05 -5.95 -19.06
C ALA A 32 5.90 -5.74 -18.06
N LEU A 33 5.55 -4.49 -17.71
CA LEU A 33 4.44 -4.19 -16.81
C LEU A 33 3.06 -4.25 -17.48
N THR A 34 3.00 -4.50 -18.80
CA THR A 34 1.76 -4.81 -19.50
C THR A 34 1.32 -6.27 -19.33
N ASP A 35 2.26 -7.15 -18.96
CA ASP A 35 1.95 -8.52 -18.53
C ASP A 35 1.39 -8.48 -17.08
N PRO A 36 0.13 -8.91 -16.86
CA PRO A 36 -0.48 -8.87 -15.53
C PRO A 36 0.27 -9.67 -14.46
N ILE A 37 0.96 -10.75 -14.83
CA ILE A 37 1.73 -11.58 -13.89
C ILE A 37 2.97 -10.79 -13.43
N ARG A 38 3.70 -10.19 -14.37
CA ARG A 38 4.87 -9.36 -14.08
C ARG A 38 4.50 -8.12 -13.28
N LEU A 39 3.36 -7.50 -13.59
CA LEU A 39 2.82 -6.39 -12.82
C LEU A 39 2.52 -6.79 -11.37
N LEU A 40 1.88 -7.94 -11.16
CA LEU A 40 1.59 -8.48 -9.84
C LEU A 40 2.88 -8.76 -9.06
N GLU A 41 3.88 -9.39 -9.67
CA GLU A 41 5.17 -9.65 -9.03
C GLU A 41 5.90 -8.36 -8.63
N ALA A 42 5.92 -7.37 -9.52
CA ALA A 42 6.52 -6.06 -9.25
C ALA A 42 5.80 -5.34 -8.11
N TYR A 43 4.46 -5.34 -8.13
CA TYR A 43 3.64 -4.80 -7.06
C TYR A 43 3.88 -5.52 -5.73
N GLN A 44 3.92 -6.84 -5.72
CA GLN A 44 4.16 -7.62 -4.51
C GLN A 44 5.55 -7.36 -3.93
N ARG A 45 6.58 -7.24 -4.77
CA ARG A 45 7.95 -6.94 -4.33
C ARG A 45 8.05 -5.58 -3.66
N LEU A 46 7.44 -4.56 -4.27
CA LEU A 46 7.44 -3.20 -3.74
C LEU A 46 6.55 -3.08 -2.51
N SER A 47 5.33 -3.60 -2.54
CA SER A 47 4.33 -3.33 -1.52
C SER A 47 4.30 -4.39 -0.41
N GLY A 48 4.77 -5.61 -0.66
CA GLY A 48 4.71 -6.73 0.27
C GLY A 48 6.07 -7.42 0.44
N SER A 49 6.04 -8.74 0.56
CA SER A 49 7.20 -9.63 0.55
C SER A 49 6.85 -10.96 -0.14
N PHE A 50 7.86 -11.68 -0.62
CA PHE A 50 7.78 -13.06 -1.10
C PHE A 50 8.03 -14.10 0.01
N ASP A 51 8.40 -13.65 1.21
CA ASP A 51 8.43 -14.46 2.43
C ASP A 51 7.39 -13.98 3.45
N ASP A 52 7.33 -14.64 4.60
CA ASP A 52 6.32 -14.38 5.62
C ASP A 52 6.73 -13.37 6.71
N ARG A 53 7.71 -12.51 6.41
CA ARG A 53 8.11 -11.41 7.31
C ARG A 53 6.96 -10.44 7.56
N LEU A 54 7.07 -9.65 8.64
CA LEU A 54 6.15 -8.55 8.89
C LEU A 54 6.42 -7.42 7.89
N ILE A 55 5.35 -6.97 7.22
CA ILE A 55 5.35 -5.77 6.39
C ILE A 55 4.36 -4.78 6.96
N ILE A 56 4.79 -3.54 7.17
CA ILE A 56 3.97 -2.47 7.70
C ILE A 56 3.89 -1.35 6.65
N TRP A 57 2.69 -0.95 6.26
CA TRP A 57 2.52 0.32 5.55
C TRP A 57 2.15 1.36 6.59
N TRP A 58 3.03 2.32 6.78
CA TRP A 58 2.74 3.49 7.60
C TRP A 58 2.50 4.68 6.69
N MET A 59 1.40 5.38 6.92
CA MET A 59 1.02 6.59 6.18
C MET A 59 0.50 7.67 7.13
N ARG A 60 0.79 8.93 6.80
CA ARG A 60 0.24 10.10 7.46
C ARG A 60 -0.48 10.97 6.45
N GLY A 61 -1.59 11.57 6.86
CA GLY A 61 -2.38 12.40 5.96
C GLY A 61 -3.44 13.24 6.63
N THR A 62 -4.36 13.75 5.83
CA THR A 62 -5.46 14.62 6.26
C THR A 62 -6.76 14.11 5.68
N ARG A 63 -7.80 14.11 6.51
CA ARG A 63 -9.19 13.92 6.10
C ARG A 63 -9.84 15.28 5.84
N TYR A 64 -10.52 15.38 4.71
CA TYR A 64 -11.27 16.55 4.28
C TYR A 64 -12.76 16.22 4.16
N GLY A 65 -13.61 17.19 4.49
CA GLY A 65 -15.00 17.21 4.06
C GLY A 65 -15.09 17.97 2.74
N VAL A 66 -15.90 17.47 1.80
CA VAL A 66 -16.10 18.08 0.49
C VAL A 66 -17.58 18.35 0.27
N VAL A 67 -17.93 19.64 0.15
CA VAL A 67 -19.30 20.12 -0.07
C VAL A 67 -19.25 21.18 -1.16
N ASN A 68 -20.11 21.06 -2.17
CA ASN A 68 -20.18 22.01 -3.29
C ASN A 68 -18.80 22.29 -3.94
N ALA A 69 -18.01 21.24 -4.16
CA ALA A 69 -16.65 21.29 -4.69
C ALA A 69 -15.64 22.13 -3.86
N LYS A 70 -15.92 22.37 -2.58
CA LYS A 70 -14.99 23.00 -1.63
C LYS A 70 -14.55 21.98 -0.59
N SER A 71 -13.25 21.87 -0.38
CA SER A 71 -12.67 21.03 0.66
C SER A 71 -12.45 21.81 1.96
N THR A 72 -12.68 21.16 3.10
CA THR A 72 -12.39 21.66 4.44
C THR A 72 -11.60 20.60 5.18
N ALA A 73 -10.40 20.92 5.65
CA ALA A 73 -9.61 20.00 6.47
C ALA A 73 -10.35 19.75 7.80
N LEU A 74 -10.49 18.48 8.18
CA LEU A 74 -11.24 18.08 9.37
C LEU A 74 -10.30 17.62 10.48
N TYR A 75 -9.42 16.67 10.18
CA TYR A 75 -8.49 16.06 11.12
C TYR A 75 -7.35 15.36 10.38
N GLY A 76 -6.24 15.16 11.09
CA GLY A 76 -5.12 14.36 10.61
C GLY A 76 -5.41 12.86 10.70
N MET A 77 -4.63 12.06 9.98
CA MET A 77 -4.70 10.60 9.98
C MET A 77 -3.31 10.00 10.13
N GLU A 78 -3.25 8.93 10.91
CA GLU A 78 -2.06 8.13 11.20
C GLU A 78 -2.43 6.67 11.01
N VAL A 79 -2.00 6.08 9.90
CA VAL A 79 -2.45 4.79 9.40
C VAL A 79 -1.31 3.80 9.51
N GLY A 80 -1.56 2.64 10.12
CA GLY A 80 -0.66 1.49 10.10
C GLY A 80 -1.38 0.24 9.65
N MET A 81 -0.91 -0.35 8.56
CA MET A 81 -1.44 -1.56 7.95
C MET A 81 -0.39 -2.66 8.03
N PHE A 82 -0.70 -3.76 8.72
CA PHE A 82 0.23 -4.82 9.07
C PHE A 82 -0.10 -6.08 8.27
N HIS A 83 0.89 -6.66 7.61
CA HIS A 83 0.72 -7.77 6.69
C HIS A 83 1.77 -8.86 6.92
N ARG A 84 1.38 -10.11 6.67
CA ARG A 84 2.29 -11.23 6.39
C ARG A 84 1.79 -11.95 5.14
N TRP A 85 2.67 -12.06 4.14
CA TRP A 85 2.31 -12.50 2.79
C TRP A 85 2.69 -13.96 2.53
N TYR A 86 1.90 -14.62 1.70
CA TYR A 86 2.06 -16.02 1.30
C TYR A 86 1.72 -16.18 -0.17
N GLN A 87 2.72 -16.50 -0.99
CA GLN A 87 2.49 -16.86 -2.38
C GLN A 87 1.67 -18.15 -2.47
N GLN A 88 0.76 -18.21 -3.43
CA GLN A 88 -0.12 -19.35 -3.68
C GLN A 88 0.39 -20.13 -4.91
N PRO A 89 0.04 -21.43 -5.06
CA PRO A 89 0.49 -22.25 -6.20
C PRO A 89 0.08 -21.72 -7.58
N ASP A 90 -1.00 -20.93 -7.65
CA ASP A 90 -1.51 -20.29 -8.87
C ASP A 90 -0.79 -18.97 -9.21
N GLY A 91 0.21 -18.57 -8.41
CA GLY A 91 0.96 -17.32 -8.57
C GLY A 91 0.33 -16.10 -7.90
N ASN A 92 -0.88 -16.21 -7.34
CA ASN A 92 -1.51 -15.14 -6.56
C ASN A 92 -0.91 -15.05 -5.15
N PHE A 93 -1.32 -14.05 -4.38
CA PHE A 93 -0.84 -13.84 -3.01
C PHE A 93 -2.00 -13.75 -2.02
N LYS A 94 -1.85 -14.38 -0.86
CA LYS A 94 -2.71 -14.13 0.30
C LYS A 94 -1.93 -13.44 1.40
N ALA A 95 -2.59 -12.54 2.13
CA ALA A 95 -2.04 -11.88 3.30
C ALA A 95 -2.89 -12.17 4.53
N ALA A 96 -2.23 -12.50 5.64
CA ALA A 96 -2.79 -12.22 6.96
C ALA A 96 -2.62 -10.72 7.22
N PHE A 97 -3.71 -10.02 7.55
CA PHE A 97 -3.76 -8.56 7.55
C PHE A 97 -4.55 -7.98 8.72
N PHE A 98 -4.09 -6.86 9.29
CA PHE A 98 -4.92 -5.95 10.08
C PHE A 98 -4.49 -4.49 9.90
N GLU A 99 -5.37 -3.55 10.23
CA GLU A 99 -5.08 -2.11 10.17
C GLU A 99 -5.49 -1.44 11.48
N LEU A 100 -4.67 -0.47 11.90
CA LEU A 100 -4.95 0.46 12.98
C LEU A 100 -4.75 1.90 12.46
N THR A 101 -5.83 2.68 12.45
CA THR A 101 -5.83 4.07 11.98
C THR A 101 -6.33 5.00 13.07
N TYR A 102 -5.54 6.02 13.35
CA TYR A 102 -5.79 7.05 14.36
C TYR A 102 -6.07 8.39 13.70
N TYR A 103 -6.96 9.16 14.32
CA TYR A 103 -7.31 10.49 13.87
C TYR A 103 -6.69 11.48 14.84
N THR A 104 -6.11 12.54 14.31
CA THR A 104 -5.32 13.49 15.09
C THR A 104 -5.82 14.91 14.94
N ASP A 105 -5.58 15.74 15.95
CA ASP A 105 -5.77 17.18 15.83
C ASP A 105 -4.80 17.75 14.79
N LEU A 106 -5.30 18.65 13.94
CA LEU A 106 -4.52 19.18 12.80
C LEU A 106 -3.31 20.00 13.21
N ASN A 107 -3.38 20.66 14.37
CA ASN A 107 -2.35 21.60 14.79
C ASN A 107 -1.28 20.91 15.64
N THR A 108 -1.72 20.05 16.56
CA THR A 108 -0.86 19.41 17.56
C THR A 108 -0.37 18.03 17.13
N GLY A 109 -1.11 17.34 16.25
CA GLY A 109 -0.84 15.94 15.91
C GLY A 109 -1.17 14.94 17.02
N GLU A 110 -1.80 15.40 18.11
CA GLU A 110 -2.25 14.55 19.22
C GLU A 110 -3.49 13.75 18.85
N LEU A 111 -3.71 12.63 19.56
CA LEU A 111 -4.87 11.78 19.37
C LEU A 111 -6.18 12.55 19.56
N LEU A 112 -7.00 12.61 18.51
CA LEU A 112 -8.26 13.34 18.52
C LEU A 112 -9.35 12.52 19.23
N ARG A 113 -9.80 12.98 20.40
CA ARG A 113 -10.86 12.33 21.18
C ARG A 113 -12.26 12.86 20.87
N GLU A 114 -12.34 14.18 20.70
CA GLU A 114 -13.56 14.89 20.32
C GLU A 114 -13.29 15.72 19.07
N PHE A 115 -14.23 15.69 18.14
CA PHE A 115 -14.18 16.43 16.89
C PHE A 115 -15.21 17.55 16.94
N ALA A 116 -14.75 18.81 16.89
CA ALA A 116 -15.62 19.96 16.68
C ALA A 116 -16.02 20.02 15.20
N ASN A 117 -17.24 19.61 14.91
CA ASN A 117 -17.71 19.43 13.54
C ASN A 117 -18.07 20.77 12.90
N PRO A 118 -17.33 21.23 11.87
CA PRO A 118 -17.55 22.56 11.27
C PRO A 118 -18.85 22.63 10.46
N TYR A 119 -19.47 21.50 10.13
CA TYR A 119 -20.70 21.45 9.34
C TYR A 119 -21.96 21.46 10.20
N THR A 120 -21.90 20.88 11.40
CA THR A 120 -23.07 20.77 12.28
C THR A 120 -22.97 21.67 13.51
N GLY A 121 -21.76 22.13 13.87
CA GLY A 121 -21.50 22.86 15.12
C GLY A 121 -21.40 21.96 16.36
N GLU A 122 -21.64 20.66 16.22
CA GLU A 122 -21.63 19.69 17.31
C GLU A 122 -20.21 19.23 17.69
N LYS A 123 -20.06 18.70 18.90
CA LYS A 123 -18.86 17.95 19.31
C LYS A 123 -19.14 16.45 19.23
N ASN A 124 -18.43 15.76 18.35
CA ASN A 124 -18.61 14.32 18.17
C ASN A 124 -17.48 13.53 18.84
N LYS A 125 -17.82 12.46 19.56
CA LYS A 125 -16.83 11.51 20.07
C LYS A 125 -16.22 10.72 18.91
N VAL A 126 -14.91 10.81 18.76
CA VAL A 126 -14.17 10.19 17.66
C VAL A 126 -14.10 8.68 17.86
N ARG A 127 -14.21 7.93 16.76
CA ARG A 127 -13.92 6.49 16.72
C ARG A 127 -12.73 6.23 15.81
N HIS A 128 -11.62 5.81 16.41
CA HIS A 128 -10.46 5.30 15.67
C HIS A 128 -10.76 3.93 15.07
N VAL A 129 -10.04 3.59 14.01
CA VAL A 129 -10.32 2.41 13.20
C VAL A 129 -9.40 1.28 13.58
N ARG A 130 -10.00 0.09 13.71
CA ARG A 130 -9.29 -1.19 13.73
C ARG A 130 -10.02 -2.16 12.82
N LEU A 131 -9.33 -2.63 11.79
CA LEU A 131 -9.83 -3.58 10.81
C LEU A 131 -9.03 -4.90 10.92
N GLY A 132 -9.72 -6.03 10.77
CA GLY A 132 -9.12 -7.34 10.94
C GLY A 132 -8.80 -7.69 12.41
N PRO A 133 -7.97 -8.73 12.64
CA PRO A 133 -7.23 -9.47 11.63
C PRO A 133 -8.10 -10.34 10.71
N GLU A 134 -7.67 -10.50 9.45
CA GLU A 134 -8.37 -11.28 8.41
C GLU A 134 -7.40 -11.75 7.31
N ILE A 135 -7.90 -12.56 6.36
CA ILE A 135 -7.17 -12.93 5.15
C ILE A 135 -7.61 -12.04 3.98
N ARG A 136 -6.63 -11.47 3.28
CA ARG A 136 -6.82 -10.76 2.00
C ARG A 136 -6.20 -11.58 0.88
N ASN A 137 -6.78 -11.50 -0.31
CA ASN A 137 -6.30 -12.21 -1.50
C ASN A 137 -6.06 -11.20 -2.63
N LEU A 138 -4.88 -11.25 -3.21
CA LEU A 138 -4.37 -10.36 -4.23
C LEU A 138 -4.07 -11.18 -5.49
N THR A 139 -4.63 -10.74 -6.61
CA THR A 139 -4.50 -11.39 -7.91
C THR A 139 -4.01 -10.41 -8.96
N THR A 140 -3.81 -10.87 -10.19
CA THR A 140 -3.47 -10.02 -11.34
C THR A 140 -4.53 -8.96 -11.66
N ALA A 141 -5.77 -9.14 -11.19
CA ALA A 141 -6.85 -8.16 -11.31
C ALA A 141 -6.96 -7.19 -10.12
N GLY A 142 -6.13 -7.35 -9.08
CA GLY A 142 -6.23 -6.62 -7.81
C GLY A 142 -6.75 -7.48 -6.66
N LEU A 143 -7.23 -6.81 -5.60
CA LEU A 143 -7.76 -7.49 -4.42
C LEU A 143 -9.09 -8.17 -4.76
N THR A 144 -9.32 -9.37 -4.23
CA THR A 144 -10.63 -10.01 -4.37
C THR A 144 -11.60 -9.53 -3.31
N SER A 145 -12.90 -9.63 -3.60
CA SER A 145 -13.94 -9.36 -2.61
C SER A 145 -13.68 -10.21 -1.35
N PRO A 146 -13.78 -9.62 -0.15
CA PRO A 146 -13.69 -10.40 1.08
C PRO A 146 -14.90 -11.33 1.17
N ASP A 147 -14.72 -12.46 1.85
CA ASP A 147 -15.81 -13.36 2.24
C ASP A 147 -16.58 -12.76 3.41
N ASN A 148 -17.42 -11.78 3.10
CA ASN A 148 -18.23 -11.07 4.07
C ASN A 148 -19.61 -10.77 3.46
N PRO A 149 -20.70 -11.32 4.00
CA PRO A 149 -22.05 -11.16 3.45
C PRO A 149 -22.55 -9.70 3.51
N MET A 150 -21.89 -8.82 4.26
CA MET A 150 -22.20 -7.39 4.28
C MET A 150 -21.64 -6.63 3.08
N VAL A 151 -20.72 -7.23 2.31
CA VAL A 151 -20.17 -6.62 1.09
C VAL A 151 -21.11 -6.95 -0.07
N HIS A 152 -21.88 -5.95 -0.49
CA HIS A 152 -22.88 -6.10 -1.54
C HIS A 152 -22.35 -5.81 -2.95
N ALA A 153 -21.31 -4.98 -3.04
CA ALA A 153 -20.62 -4.70 -4.28
C ALA A 153 -19.14 -4.48 -3.97
N TYR A 154 -18.28 -5.02 -4.82
CA TYR A 154 -16.84 -4.91 -4.69
C TYR A 154 -16.19 -4.90 -6.07
N ARG A 155 -15.33 -3.92 -6.33
CA ARG A 155 -14.47 -3.86 -7.51
C ARG A 155 -13.07 -3.49 -7.05
N SER A 156 -12.07 -4.15 -7.62
CA SER A 156 -10.68 -3.76 -7.45
C SER A 156 -9.99 -3.76 -8.80
N ASN A 157 -8.85 -3.08 -8.85
CA ASN A 157 -7.99 -3.04 -10.02
C ASN A 157 -6.52 -2.93 -9.57
N LEU A 158 -5.62 -3.51 -10.37
CA LEU A 158 -4.17 -3.37 -10.24
C LEU A 158 -3.61 -2.81 -11.57
N GLY A 159 -2.91 -1.68 -11.49
CA GLY A 159 -2.36 -0.99 -12.65
C GLY A 159 -3.37 -0.05 -13.36
N PRO A 160 -3.07 0.37 -14.61
CA PRO A 160 -1.80 0.17 -15.29
C PRO A 160 -0.66 0.88 -14.56
N ALA A 161 0.53 0.29 -14.59
CA ALA A 161 1.71 0.95 -14.05
C ALA A 161 2.14 2.12 -14.96
N VAL A 162 2.74 3.12 -14.34
CA VAL A 162 3.44 4.21 -15.03
C VAL A 162 4.92 4.09 -14.70
N THR A 163 5.78 4.27 -15.70
CA THR A 163 7.24 4.25 -15.52
C THR A 163 7.86 5.56 -15.98
N SER A 164 8.90 6.01 -15.30
CA SER A 164 9.72 7.14 -15.74
C SER A 164 11.16 6.91 -15.30
N ALA A 165 12.05 6.71 -16.29
CA ALA A 165 13.45 6.34 -16.07
C ALA A 165 13.58 5.21 -15.03
N GLU A 166 14.18 5.52 -13.88
CA GLU A 166 14.48 4.56 -12.81
C GLU A 166 13.30 4.30 -11.85
N ARG A 167 12.12 4.85 -12.11
CA ARG A 167 10.97 4.77 -11.19
C ARG A 167 9.75 4.12 -11.81
N VAL A 168 8.97 3.48 -10.93
CA VAL A 168 7.67 2.89 -11.25
C VAL A 168 6.62 3.34 -10.23
N TRP A 169 5.41 3.57 -10.74
CA TRP A 169 4.20 3.86 -9.98
C TRP A 169 3.15 2.82 -10.37
N ILE A 170 2.69 2.02 -9.39
CA ILE A 170 1.69 0.98 -9.61
C ILE A 170 0.45 1.35 -8.80
N PRO A 171 -0.60 1.87 -9.44
CA PRO A 171 -1.85 2.18 -8.76
C PRO A 171 -2.65 0.90 -8.47
N THR A 172 -3.41 0.94 -7.40
CA THR A 172 -4.49 0.01 -7.08
C THR A 172 -5.73 0.81 -6.73
N SER A 173 -6.90 0.24 -7.01
CA SER A 173 -8.16 0.80 -6.53
C SER A 173 -9.04 -0.26 -5.89
N VAL A 174 -9.89 0.18 -4.97
CA VAL A 174 -10.96 -0.61 -4.36
C VAL A 174 -12.20 0.25 -4.25
N GLU A 175 -13.29 -0.21 -4.84
CA GLU A 175 -14.63 0.32 -4.63
C GLU A 175 -15.44 -0.74 -3.89
N ALA A 176 -16.10 -0.34 -2.80
CA ALA A 176 -16.97 -1.25 -2.05
C ALA A 176 -18.24 -0.58 -1.53
N THR A 177 -19.32 -1.34 -1.55
CA THR A 177 -20.58 -1.02 -0.87
C THR A 177 -20.82 -2.02 0.24
N ILE A 178 -20.84 -1.53 1.48
CA ILE A 178 -21.10 -2.34 2.67
C ILE A 178 -22.46 -1.96 3.26
N LYS A 179 -23.33 -2.95 3.41
CA LYS A 179 -24.64 -2.79 4.05
C LYS A 179 -24.69 -3.63 5.31
N PHE A 180 -25.05 -2.99 6.42
CA PHE A 180 -25.23 -3.69 7.68
C PHE A 180 -26.64 -4.28 7.74
N PRO A 181 -26.84 -5.42 8.45
CA PRO A 181 -28.16 -6.05 8.56
C PRO A 181 -29.22 -5.18 9.24
N LYS A 182 -28.82 -4.22 10.07
CA LYS A 182 -29.74 -3.34 10.82
C LYS A 182 -30.31 -2.27 9.88
N PRO A 183 -31.64 -2.13 9.71
CA PRO A 183 -32.24 -1.21 8.74
C PRO A 183 -31.83 0.27 8.89
N ALA A 184 -31.61 0.73 10.14
CA ALA A 184 -31.20 2.10 10.43
C ALA A 184 -29.67 2.33 10.36
N ALA A 185 -28.89 1.29 10.06
CA ALA A 185 -27.44 1.45 9.94
C ALA A 185 -27.09 2.08 8.59
N PRO A 186 -26.13 3.03 8.57
CA PRO A 186 -25.75 3.68 7.33
C PRO A 186 -25.07 2.68 6.38
N THR A 187 -25.37 2.80 5.09
CA THR A 187 -24.59 2.13 4.05
C THR A 187 -23.23 2.81 3.95
N ILE A 188 -22.15 2.05 4.04
CA ILE A 188 -20.80 2.55 3.79
C ILE A 188 -20.52 2.41 2.30
N LEU A 189 -20.12 3.53 1.69
CA LEU A 189 -19.58 3.59 0.35
C LEU A 189 -18.15 4.07 0.47
N LEU A 190 -17.22 3.31 -0.07
CA LEU A 190 -15.81 3.64 -0.11
C LEU A 190 -15.27 3.46 -1.52
N ASN A 191 -14.40 4.39 -1.91
CA ASN A 191 -13.56 4.31 -3.07
C ASN A 191 -12.14 4.68 -2.64
N ILE A 192 -11.20 3.76 -2.77
CA ILE A 192 -9.82 3.88 -2.31
C ILE A 192 -8.92 3.77 -3.52
N TYR A 193 -7.93 4.67 -3.60
CA TYR A 193 -6.84 4.64 -4.56
C TYR A 193 -5.52 4.64 -3.81
N THR A 194 -4.64 3.69 -4.10
CA THR A 194 -3.30 3.64 -3.53
C THR A 194 -2.28 3.43 -4.62
N THR A 195 -1.28 4.31 -4.69
CA THR A 195 -0.17 4.19 -5.63
C THR A 195 1.08 3.78 -4.88
N VAL A 196 1.56 2.58 -5.19
CA VAL A 196 2.84 2.03 -4.74
C VAL A 196 3.93 2.58 -5.64
N GLN A 197 5.02 3.07 -5.05
CA GLN A 197 6.11 3.70 -5.80
C GLN A 197 7.46 3.18 -5.35
N GLY A 198 8.38 2.98 -6.30
CA GLY A 198 9.73 2.55 -5.99
C GLY A 198 10.68 2.59 -7.19
N SER A 199 11.85 1.99 -7.00
CA SER A 199 12.84 1.77 -8.06
C SER A 199 12.31 0.75 -9.07
N LEU A 200 12.40 1.07 -10.36
CA LEU A 200 12.07 0.15 -11.44
C LEU A 200 13.00 -1.07 -11.39
N ALA A 201 14.28 -0.87 -11.14
CA ALA A 201 15.25 -1.95 -11.02
C ALA A 201 14.90 -2.90 -9.86
N ASP A 202 14.54 -2.36 -8.69
CA ASP A 202 14.18 -3.17 -7.53
C ASP A 202 12.86 -3.91 -7.73
N ALA A 203 11.90 -3.30 -8.43
CA ALA A 203 10.61 -3.93 -8.74
C ALA A 203 10.77 -5.24 -9.51
N PHE A 204 11.83 -5.39 -10.30
CA PHE A 204 12.14 -6.59 -11.08
C PHE A 204 13.33 -7.40 -10.54
N ASN A 205 13.95 -6.97 -9.44
CA ASN A 205 15.09 -7.65 -8.87
C ASN A 205 14.66 -8.91 -8.11
N GLN A 206 14.77 -10.07 -8.75
CA GLN A 206 14.40 -11.37 -8.15
C GLN A 206 15.24 -11.75 -6.91
N LYS A 207 16.36 -11.07 -6.64
CA LYS A 207 17.14 -11.27 -5.41
C LYS A 207 16.53 -10.56 -4.20
N LEU A 208 15.64 -9.59 -4.44
CA LEU A 208 14.89 -8.91 -3.39
C LEU A 208 13.57 -9.64 -3.16
N VAL A 209 13.44 -10.23 -1.99
CA VAL A 209 12.15 -10.78 -1.52
C VAL A 209 11.18 -9.67 -1.12
N SER A 210 11.71 -8.49 -0.78
CA SER A 210 10.98 -7.27 -0.47
C SER A 210 11.83 -6.07 -0.86
N ALA A 211 11.25 -5.06 -1.51
CA ALA A 211 11.95 -3.85 -1.96
C ALA A 211 11.44 -2.59 -1.25
N PRO A 212 12.27 -1.55 -1.04
CA PRO A 212 11.80 -0.28 -0.50
C PRO A 212 10.65 0.33 -1.32
N CYS A 213 9.69 0.94 -0.64
CA CYS A 213 8.50 1.50 -1.28
C CYS A 213 7.94 2.69 -0.51
N THR A 214 7.44 3.66 -1.26
CA THR A 214 6.62 4.77 -0.76
C THR A 214 5.19 4.67 -1.30
N PHE A 215 4.24 5.24 -0.57
CA PHE A 215 2.82 5.18 -0.90
C PHE A 215 2.25 6.57 -1.07
N GLU A 216 1.34 6.71 -2.03
CA GLU A 216 0.33 7.77 -2.07
C GLU A 216 -1.04 7.12 -1.90
N PHE A 217 -1.84 7.69 -1.02
CA PHE A 217 -3.16 7.17 -0.68
C PHE A 217 -4.21 8.28 -0.81
N HIS A 218 -5.30 7.92 -1.47
CA HIS A 218 -6.49 8.74 -1.58
C HIS A 218 -7.72 7.88 -1.33
N ASN A 219 -8.74 8.47 -0.72
CA ASN A 219 -10.05 7.85 -0.73
C ASN A 219 -11.15 8.88 -0.85
N ILE A 220 -12.31 8.42 -1.29
CA ILE A 220 -13.57 9.15 -1.29
C ILE A 220 -14.58 8.23 -0.60
N LEU A 221 -15.25 8.76 0.43
CA LEU A 221 -16.16 7.96 1.24
C LEU A 221 -17.28 8.81 1.84
N LYS A 222 -18.41 8.19 2.14
CA LYS A 222 -19.47 8.85 2.91
C LYS A 222 -18.98 9.29 4.28
N TRP A 223 -19.64 10.31 4.84
CA TRP A 223 -19.44 10.75 6.23
C TRP A 223 -19.38 9.58 7.20
N GLU A 224 -18.44 9.63 8.14
CA GLU A 224 -18.32 8.58 9.15
C GLU A 224 -19.58 8.57 10.03
N PRO A 225 -20.11 7.39 10.42
CA PRO A 225 -21.30 7.32 11.26
C PRO A 225 -21.18 8.09 12.59
N TRP A 226 -19.97 8.17 13.16
CA TRP A 226 -19.74 8.87 14.43
C TRP A 226 -19.78 10.39 14.30
N MET A 227 -19.68 10.95 13.10
CA MET A 227 -19.82 12.39 12.85
C MET A 227 -21.28 12.86 12.89
N GLN A 228 -22.25 11.93 12.94
CA GLN A 228 -23.69 12.22 13.06
C GLN A 228 -24.21 13.21 12.00
N MET A 229 -23.72 13.07 10.77
CA MET A 229 -23.99 14.01 9.68
C MET A 229 -25.41 13.91 9.11
N GLY A 230 -26.19 12.89 9.45
CA GLY A 230 -27.54 12.68 8.90
C GLY A 230 -27.52 12.72 7.36
N ASP A 231 -28.42 13.53 6.79
CA ASP A 231 -28.52 13.77 5.35
C ASP A 231 -27.68 14.96 4.85
N HIS A 232 -26.70 15.42 5.65
CA HIS A 232 -25.84 16.54 5.25
C HIS A 232 -25.15 16.24 3.91
N PRO A 233 -25.23 17.16 2.93
CA PRO A 233 -24.70 16.92 1.59
C PRO A 233 -23.17 16.75 1.62
N GLY A 234 -22.65 16.13 0.57
CA GLY A 234 -21.21 15.94 0.38
C GLY A 234 -20.70 14.58 0.84
N HIS A 235 -19.38 14.51 0.97
CA HIS A 235 -18.64 13.31 1.31
C HIS A 235 -17.31 13.70 1.94
N MET A 236 -16.54 12.72 2.40
CA MET A 236 -15.16 12.93 2.78
C MET A 236 -14.21 12.49 1.67
N MET A 237 -13.04 13.12 1.68
CA MET A 237 -11.88 12.71 0.90
C MET A 237 -10.66 12.68 1.81
N SER A 238 -9.74 11.74 1.60
CA SER A 238 -8.43 11.78 2.28
C SER A 238 -7.29 11.90 1.29
N THR A 239 -6.21 12.49 1.76
CA THR A 239 -4.89 12.40 1.13
C THR A 239 -3.90 11.95 2.19
N ALA A 240 -3.06 10.97 1.88
CA ALA A 240 -2.00 10.53 2.76
C ALA A 240 -0.79 10.07 1.95
N SER A 241 0.39 10.13 2.55
CA SER A 241 1.61 9.58 2.00
C SER A 241 2.38 8.81 3.06
N GLY A 242 3.22 7.88 2.62
CA GLY A 242 3.88 6.98 3.56
C GLY A 242 4.97 6.13 2.95
N ARG A 243 5.44 5.16 3.74
CA ARG A 243 6.46 4.21 3.34
C ARG A 243 6.22 2.82 3.90
N LYS A 244 6.81 1.83 3.24
CA LYS A 244 6.87 0.46 3.74
C LYS A 244 7.96 0.36 4.81
N MET A 245 7.67 -0.38 5.87
CA MET A 245 8.55 -0.70 6.97
C MET A 245 8.51 -2.22 7.21
N GLU A 246 9.55 -2.76 7.82
CA GLU A 246 9.67 -4.19 8.12
C GLU A 246 9.76 -4.49 9.62
N SER A 247 9.88 -3.44 10.46
CA SER A 247 9.82 -3.55 11.92
C SER A 247 8.91 -2.50 12.54
N VAL A 248 8.30 -2.85 13.67
CA VAL A 248 7.56 -1.90 14.53
C VAL A 248 8.47 -0.80 15.09
N ASP A 249 9.79 -1.05 15.19
CA ASP A 249 10.76 -0.06 15.67
C ASP A 249 10.96 1.11 14.70
N GLU A 250 10.55 0.94 13.43
CA GLU A 250 10.58 2.00 12.42
C GLU A 250 9.38 2.94 12.49
N LEU A 251 8.33 2.56 13.24
CA LEU A 251 7.12 3.36 13.36
C LEU A 251 7.38 4.63 14.16
N PRO A 252 6.77 5.77 13.77
CA PRO A 252 6.90 7.00 14.54
C PRO A 252 6.44 6.84 15.98
N ALA A 253 7.17 7.48 16.91
CA ALA A 253 6.87 7.40 18.35
C ALA A 253 5.44 7.86 18.69
N ASN A 254 4.92 8.86 17.97
CA ASN A 254 3.54 9.32 18.16
C ASN A 254 2.53 8.23 17.76
N TYR A 255 2.74 7.56 16.62
CA TYR A 255 1.91 6.43 16.18
C TYR A 255 1.91 5.32 17.25
N MET A 256 3.09 4.93 17.74
CA MET A 256 3.21 3.90 18.78
C MET A 256 2.50 4.29 20.07
N THR A 257 2.62 5.56 20.49
CA THR A 257 1.89 6.06 21.67
C THR A 257 0.38 5.92 21.52
N MET A 258 -0.17 6.37 20.38
CA MET A 258 -1.60 6.26 20.08
C MET A 258 -2.06 4.80 20.00
N ALA A 259 -1.25 3.95 19.36
CA ALA A 259 -1.59 2.54 19.21
C ALA A 259 -1.56 1.78 20.52
N SER A 260 -0.56 2.05 21.37
CA SER A 260 -0.47 1.47 22.70
C SER A 260 -1.59 1.96 23.62
N GLU A 261 -2.07 3.19 23.45
CA GLU A 261 -3.19 3.69 24.24
C GLU A 261 -4.53 3.06 23.83
N VAL A 262 -4.84 3.05 22.52
CA VAL A 262 -6.18 2.72 22.03
C VAL A 262 -6.34 1.23 21.72
N HIS A 263 -5.30 0.58 21.18
CA HIS A 263 -5.34 -0.78 20.66
C HIS A 263 -4.11 -1.60 21.10
N SER A 264 -3.70 -1.46 22.38
CA SER A 264 -2.53 -2.12 22.98
C SER A 264 -2.39 -3.61 22.63
N LYS A 265 -3.50 -4.34 22.70
CA LYS A 265 -3.57 -5.78 22.39
C LYS A 265 -3.00 -6.14 21.02
N TYR A 266 -3.18 -5.27 20.02
CA TYR A 266 -2.79 -5.53 18.64
C TYR A 266 -1.36 -5.08 18.36
N ILE A 267 -0.98 -3.90 18.86
CA ILE A 267 0.34 -3.32 18.58
C ILE A 267 1.46 -3.89 19.47
N ALA A 268 1.12 -4.48 20.62
CA ALA A 268 2.12 -5.08 21.51
C ALA A 268 2.92 -6.20 20.83
N ASP A 269 2.27 -6.98 19.98
CA ASP A 269 2.91 -7.98 19.11
C ASP A 269 2.08 -8.18 17.83
N PRO A 270 2.39 -7.43 16.75
CA PRO A 270 1.70 -7.58 15.47
C PRO A 270 1.88 -8.95 14.81
N ILE A 271 2.99 -9.64 15.07
CA ILE A 271 3.25 -10.97 14.51
C ILE A 271 2.32 -11.97 15.17
N ALA A 272 2.25 -11.98 16.50
CA ALA A 272 1.33 -12.84 17.25
C ALA A 272 -0.14 -12.53 16.91
N THR A 273 -0.47 -11.25 16.71
CA THR A 273 -1.80 -10.80 16.27
C THR A 273 -2.22 -11.44 14.93
N LEU A 274 -1.27 -11.62 14.02
CA LEU A 274 -1.49 -12.23 12.71
C LEU A 274 -1.35 -13.76 12.69
N GLU A 275 -0.80 -14.37 13.74
CA GLU A 275 -0.30 -15.75 13.70
C GLU A 275 -1.40 -16.78 13.41
N LYS A 276 -2.61 -16.59 13.92
CA LYS A 276 -3.75 -17.47 13.61
C LYS A 276 -3.98 -17.59 12.10
N TYR A 277 -4.00 -16.47 11.40
CA TYR A 277 -4.30 -16.41 9.96
C TYR A 277 -3.07 -16.80 9.13
N ALA A 278 -1.87 -16.39 9.56
CA ALA A 278 -0.60 -16.85 9.00
C ALA A 278 -0.48 -18.38 9.01
N SER A 279 -0.78 -19.01 10.14
CA SER A 279 -0.78 -20.47 10.28
C SER A 279 -1.77 -21.16 9.34
N GLN A 280 -2.97 -20.61 9.15
CA GLN A 280 -3.95 -21.13 8.17
C GLN A 280 -3.39 -21.09 6.74
N LEU A 281 -2.75 -19.98 6.36
CA LEU A 281 -2.15 -19.83 5.03
C LEU A 281 -0.96 -20.76 4.81
N ARG A 282 -0.12 -21.00 5.82
CA ARG A 282 0.97 -21.99 5.74
C ARG A 282 0.44 -23.41 5.56
N GLN A 283 -0.67 -23.77 6.20
CA GLN A 283 -1.26 -25.10 6.07
C GLN A 283 -1.90 -25.32 4.71
N ALA A 284 -2.54 -24.30 4.13
CA ALA A 284 -3.16 -24.38 2.80
C ALA A 284 -2.13 -24.49 1.65
N ASN A 285 -0.87 -24.13 1.91
CA ASN A 285 0.23 -24.19 0.94
C ASN A 285 1.09 -25.47 1.03
N LYS A 286 0.83 -26.35 2.00
CA LYS A 286 1.48 -27.66 2.11
C LYS A 286 0.75 -28.69 1.26
#